data_AF-A0AAX2TPJ7-F1
#
_entry.id   AF-A0AAX2TPJ7-F1
#
_cell.length_a   1.000
_cell.length_b   1.000
_cell.length_c   1.000
_cell.angle_alpha   90.00
_cell.angle_beta   90.00
_cell.angle_gamma   90.00
#
_symmetry.space_group_name_H-M   'P 1'
#
loop_
_entity.id
_entity.type
_entity.pdbx_description
1 polymer ?
#
loop_
_entity_poly.entity_id
_entity_poly.type
_entity_poly.pdbx_seq_one_letter_code
_entity_poly.pdbx_strand_id
1 'polypeptide(L)' 'MMENRLPPLNALKAFESAARHLSVKLAAEELYVTPGAVSQMLKTLEAHLGVKLFERVPRG' A
#
# COMPACT_ATOMS: atom_id res chain seq x y z
N MET A 1 -23.10 -8.10 -11.24
CA MET A 1 -23.05 -7.50 -9.89
C MET A 1 -21.59 -7.29 -9.57
N MET A 2 -21.13 -6.04 -9.39
CA MET A 2 -19.78 -5.80 -8.88
C MET A 2 -19.78 -6.25 -7.42
N GLU A 3 -19.11 -7.36 -7.15
CA GLU A 3 -18.87 -7.85 -5.79
C GLU A 3 -18.13 -6.74 -5.04
N ASN A 4 -18.84 -6.03 -4.16
CA ASN A 4 -18.31 -4.92 -3.34
C ASN A 4 -17.42 -5.48 -2.21
N ARG A 5 -16.41 -6.26 -2.61
CA ARG A 5 -15.43 -6.86 -1.72
C ARG A 5 -14.54 -5.77 -1.19
N LEU A 6 -14.74 -5.47 0.09
CA LEU A 6 -13.88 -4.54 0.83
C LEU A 6 -12.42 -4.97 0.65
N PRO A 7 -11.49 -4.01 0.43
CA PRO A 7 -10.09 -4.33 0.35
C PRO A 7 -9.62 -4.93 1.69
N PRO A 8 -8.63 -5.83 1.66
CA PRO A 8 -8.10 -6.41 2.88
C PRO A 8 -7.55 -5.33 3.80
N LEU A 9 -7.88 -5.39 5.10
CA LEU A 9 -7.51 -4.38 6.09
C LEU A 9 -6.01 -4.08 6.12
N ASN A 10 -5.20 -5.12 5.91
CA ASN A 10 -3.76 -5.00 5.82
C ASN A 10 -3.33 -4.04 4.69
N ALA A 11 -4.00 -4.07 3.55
CA ALA A 11 -3.69 -3.19 2.43
C ALA A 11 -4.00 -1.72 2.75
N LEU A 12 -5.08 -1.46 3.48
CA LEU A 12 -5.39 -0.12 4.00
C LEU A 12 -4.35 0.36 5.02
N LYS A 13 -3.90 -0.51 5.94
CA LYS A 13 -2.84 -0.20 6.91
C LYS A 13 -1.51 0.11 6.23
N ALA A 14 -1.13 -0.68 5.22
CA ALA A 14 0.07 -0.43 4.41
C ALA A 14 -0.01 0.93 3.71
N PHE A 15 -1.17 1.26 3.14
CA PHE A 15 -1.38 2.55 2.48
C PHE A 15 -1.26 3.72 3.45
N GLU A 16 -1.97 3.68 4.56
CA GLU A 16 -1.95 4.74 5.56
C GLU A 16 -0.54 5.00 6.11
N SER A 17 0.16 3.94 6.52
CA SER A 17 1.53 4.04 7.04
C SER A 17 2.53 4.52 5.96
N ALA A 18 2.44 4.00 4.73
CA ALA A 18 3.31 4.41 3.64
C ALA A 18 3.05 5.85 3.16
N ALA A 19 1.80 6.31 3.19
CA ALA A 19 1.43 7.68 2.87
C ALA A 19 1.89 8.65 3.96
N ARG A 20 1.77 8.26 5.23
CA ARG A 20 2.26 9.05 6.37
C ARG A 20 3.78 9.21 6.35
N HIS A 21 4.51 8.14 6.08
CA HIS A 21 5.98 8.13 6.08
C HIS A 21 6.62 8.53 4.75
N LEU A 22 5.85 8.61 3.67
CA LEU A 22 6.34 8.76 2.30
C LEU A 22 7.46 7.74 1.95
N SER A 23 7.39 6.56 2.56
CA SER A 23 8.45 5.54 2.52
C SER A 23 7.91 4.15 2.77
N VAL A 24 8.06 3.28 1.77
CA VAL A 24 7.73 1.84 1.88
C VAL A 24 8.60 1.14 2.92
N LYS A 25 9.86 1.58 3.10
CA LYS A 25 10.77 0.99 4.08
C LYS A 25 10.29 1.27 5.51
N LEU A 26 9.97 2.53 5.82
CA LEU A 26 9.51 2.91 7.17
C LEU A 26 8.16 2.28 7.50
N ALA A 27 7.25 2.22 6.53
CA ALA A 27 5.98 1.52 6.70
C ALA A 27 6.17 0.02 6.98
N ALA A 28 7.16 -0.61 6.35
CA ALA A 28 7.48 -2.02 6.60
C ALA A 28 8.01 -2.25 8.02
N GLU A 29 8.85 -1.34 8.53
CA GLU A 29 9.34 -1.38 9.90
C GLU A 29 8.21 -1.17 10.92
N GLU A 30 7.32 -0.19 10.68
CA GLU A 30 6.16 0.06 11.56
C GLU A 30 5.18 -1.12 11.60
N LEU A 31 4.96 -1.77 10.45
CA LEU A 31 4.02 -2.88 10.33
C LEU A 31 4.64 -4.25 10.63
N TYR A 32 5.92 -4.31 11.01
CA TYR A 32 6.67 -5.54 11.28
C TYR A 32 6.62 -6.56 10.12
N VAL A 33 6.74 -6.07 8.89
CA VAL A 33 6.72 -6.89 7.67
C VAL A 33 7.89 -6.54 6.75
N THR A 34 8.06 -7.29 5.67
CA THR A 34 9.10 -6.98 4.68
C THR A 34 8.66 -5.82 3.75
N PRO A 35 9.59 -5.03 3.20
CA PRO A 35 9.25 -3.99 2.21
C PRO A 35 8.54 -4.55 0.96
N GLY A 36 8.83 -5.81 0.60
CA GLY A 36 8.14 -6.53 -0.47
C GLY A 36 6.67 -6.80 -0.13
N ALA A 37 6.36 -7.18 1.11
CA ALA A 37 4.99 -7.38 1.58
C ALA A 37 4.19 -6.07 1.52
N VAL A 38 4.75 -4.95 2.01
CA VAL A 38 4.10 -3.63 1.90
C VAL A 38 3.83 -3.30 0.43
N SER A 39 4.83 -3.47 -0.44
CA SER A 39 4.66 -3.22 -1.88
C SER A 39 3.53 -4.05 -2.50
N GLN A 40 3.40 -5.32 -2.10
CA GLN A 40 2.32 -6.19 -2.58
C GLN A 40 0.95 -5.77 -2.03
N MET A 41 0.89 -5.40 -0.74
CA MET A 41 -0.32 -4.91 -0.08
C MET A 41 -0.84 -3.64 -0.78
N LEU A 42 0.05 -2.70 -1.09
CA LEU A 42 -0.28 -1.50 -1.86
C LEU A 42 -0.78 -1.83 -3.27
N LYS A 43 -0.10 -2.71 -4.01
CA LYS A 43 -0.56 -3.16 -5.34
C LYS A 43 -1.94 -3.79 -5.28
N THR A 44 -2.22 -4.60 -4.26
CA THR A 44 -3.53 -5.20 -4.05
C THR A 44 -4.59 -4.13 -3.82
N LEU A 45 -4.28 -3.08 -3.05
CA LEU A 45 -5.21 -1.96 -2.83
C LEU A 45 -5.47 -1.18 -4.12
N GLU A 46 -4.42 -0.83 -4.87
CA GLU A 46 -4.54 -0.17 -6.18
C GLU A 46 -5.41 -0.98 -7.14
N ALA A 47 -5.25 -2.31 -7.16
CA ALA A 47 -6.06 -3.20 -7.99
C ALA A 47 -7.53 -3.24 -7.55
N HIS A 48 -7.82 -3.21 -6.24
CA HIS A 48 -9.20 -3.15 -5.73
C HIS A 48 -9.87 -1.82 -6.06
N LEU A 49 -9.13 -0.71 -5.97
CA LEU A 49 -9.67 0.63 -6.21
C LEU A 49 -9.67 1.02 -7.69
N GLY A 50 -8.90 0.30 -8.53
CA GLY A 50 -8.73 0.63 -9.94
C GLY A 50 -7.93 1.92 -10.19
N VAL A 51 -7.20 2.41 -9.18
CA VAL A 51 -6.44 3.66 -9.24
C VAL A 51 -5.04 3.50 -8.66
N LYS A 52 -4.11 4.31 -9.14
CA LYS A 52 -2.77 4.44 -8.54
C LYS A 52 -2.83 5.30 -7.29
N LEU A 53 -2.21 4.84 -6.22
CA LEU A 53 -2.21 5.52 -4.92
C LEU A 53 -0.92 6.28 -4.64
N PHE A 54 0.17 5.91 -5.33
CA PHE A 54 1.46 6.56 -5.20
C PHE A 54 2.06 6.88 -6.56
N GLU A 55 2.62 8.07 -6.67
CA GLU A 55 3.47 8.47 -7.79
C GLU A 55 4.92 8.13 -7.47
N ARG A 56 5.61 7.46 -8.39
CA ARG A 56 7.03 7.14 -8.22
C ARG A 56 7.86 8.32 -8.69
N VAL A 57 8.35 9.10 -7.74
CA VAL A 57 9.30 10.18 -8.03
C VAL A 57 10.72 9.60 -7.97
N PRO A 58 11.51 9.67 -9.05
CA PRO A 58 12.93 9.35 -8.96
C PRO A 58 13.58 10.30 -7.98
N ARG A 59 14.23 9.75 -6.95
CA ARG A 59 15.17 10.50 -6.12
C ARG A 59 16.45 10.59 -6.95
N GLY A 60 16.72 11.79 -7.48
CA GLY A 60 17.88 12.09 -8.32
C GLY A 60 19.21 11.76 -7.67
#